data_AF-A0A8H5RX31-F1
#
_entry.id   AF-A0A8H5RX31-F1
#
_cell.length_a   1.000
_cell.length_b   1.000
_cell.length_c   1.000
_cell.angle_alpha   90.00
_cell.angle_beta   90.00
_cell.angle_gamma   90.00
#
_symmetry.space_group_name_H-M   'P 1'
#
loop_
_entity.id
_entity.type
_entity.pdbx_description
1 polymer ?
#
loop_
_entity_poly.entity_id
_entity_poly.type
_entity_poly.pdbx_seq_one_letter_code
_entity_poly.pdbx_strand_id
1 'polypeptide(L)'
;MEAAKLTAELFELFQRIESSFKSTQLGLNRWYLLIIGTVSGSPDPTVAAALYTYLIRQDSYQTSESRKLLVRRLREALIMTFPIAGACKPLEAVLAIAELERPEDRDYTTTRTKWQADGSNHERGVSWFERLYARNASETLQLFDAHKDISWISIDITYGFYLSDRQVFNNIDTQLVVLPAIMSQNMGLGARWHM
;
A
#
# COMPACT_ATOMS: atom_id res chain seq x y z
N MET A 1 -19.16 11.40 0.93
CA MET A 1 -19.16 10.07 0.29
C MET A 1 -19.46 9.10 1.41
N GLU A 2 -20.49 8.26 1.31
CA GLU A 2 -20.83 7.36 2.43
C GLU A 2 -19.79 6.24 2.52
N ALA A 3 -19.17 6.04 3.70
CA ALA A 3 -18.26 4.93 3.93
C ALA A 3 -18.95 3.57 3.70
N ALA A 4 -18.30 2.66 2.96
CA ALA A 4 -18.85 1.33 2.72
C ALA A 4 -19.06 0.58 4.04
N LYS A 5 -20.24 -0.04 4.17
CA LYS A 5 -20.60 -0.86 5.33
C LYS A 5 -20.02 -2.27 5.19
N LEU A 6 -19.70 -2.89 6.31
CA LEU A 6 -19.32 -4.30 6.35
C LEU A 6 -20.56 -5.18 6.14
N THR A 7 -20.81 -5.57 4.89
CA THR A 7 -21.87 -6.52 4.53
C THR A 7 -21.48 -7.96 4.83
N ALA A 8 -22.43 -8.89 4.74
CA ALA A 8 -22.15 -10.32 4.91
C ALA A 8 -21.16 -10.84 3.86
N GLU A 9 -21.31 -10.40 2.61
CA GLU A 9 -20.45 -10.81 1.50
C GLU A 9 -19.01 -10.33 1.69
N LEU A 10 -18.83 -9.08 2.14
CA LEU A 10 -17.50 -8.54 2.44
C LEU A 10 -16.88 -9.23 3.65
N PHE A 11 -17.68 -9.53 4.68
CA PHE A 11 -17.23 -10.28 5.84
C PHE A 11 -16.72 -11.68 5.45
N GLU A 12 -17.50 -12.43 4.67
CA GLU A 12 -17.09 -13.74 4.17
C GLU A 12 -15.87 -13.67 3.24
N LEU A 13 -15.78 -12.64 2.41
CA LEU A 13 -14.60 -12.42 1.57
C LEU A 13 -13.34 -12.19 2.41
N PHE A 14 -13.39 -11.30 3.40
CA PHE A 14 -12.25 -11.02 4.27
C PHE A 14 -11.83 -12.26 5.07
N GLN A 15 -12.78 -13.01 5.61
CA GLN A 15 -12.50 -14.28 6.31
C GLN A 15 -11.83 -15.32 5.41
N ARG A 16 -12.28 -15.45 4.16
CA ARG A 16 -11.66 -16.39 3.20
C ARG A 16 -10.23 -15.97 2.86
N ILE A 17 -9.99 -14.68 2.60
CA ILE A 17 -8.64 -14.17 2.30
C ILE A 17 -7.73 -14.37 3.51
N GLU A 18 -8.15 -13.98 4.70
CA GLU A 18 -7.41 -14.21 5.95
C GLU A 18 -7.07 -15.70 6.16
N SER A 19 -8.04 -16.58 5.92
CA SER A 19 -7.84 -18.02 6.05
C SER A 19 -6.86 -18.57 5.03
N SER A 20 -6.86 -18.07 3.80
CA SER A 20 -5.91 -18.47 2.76
C SER A 20 -4.45 -18.12 3.12
N PHE A 21 -4.24 -17.03 3.88
CA PHE A 21 -2.89 -16.67 4.32
C PHE A 21 -2.30 -17.68 5.31
N LYS A 22 -3.13 -18.47 6.01
CA LYS A 22 -2.67 -19.53 6.94
C LYS A 22 -1.87 -20.63 6.24
N SER A 23 -2.10 -20.86 4.95
CA SER A 23 -1.33 -21.83 4.16
C SER A 23 -0.09 -21.24 3.48
N THR A 24 0.25 -19.97 3.75
CA THR A 24 1.39 -19.28 3.14
C THR A 24 2.49 -18.98 4.15
N GLN A 25 3.68 -18.68 3.65
CA GLN A 25 4.81 -18.19 4.48
C GLN A 25 4.77 -16.66 4.68
N LEU A 26 3.70 -15.98 4.25
CA LEU A 26 3.61 -14.51 4.28
C LEU A 26 3.27 -13.97 5.68
N GLY A 27 2.69 -14.81 6.54
CA GLY A 27 2.30 -14.47 7.91
C GLY A 27 0.88 -13.91 8.02
N LEU A 28 0.25 -14.13 9.18
CA LEU A 28 -1.17 -13.81 9.41
C LEU A 28 -1.45 -12.32 9.59
N ASN A 29 -0.43 -11.50 9.86
CA ASN A 29 -0.62 -10.08 10.16
C ASN A 29 -0.50 -9.17 8.92
N ARG A 30 -0.65 -9.75 7.70
CA ARG A 30 -0.40 -9.03 6.43
C ARG A 30 -1.50 -9.17 5.37
N TRP A 31 -2.47 -10.07 5.55
CA TRP A 31 -3.49 -10.35 4.52
C TRP A 31 -4.30 -9.11 4.10
N TYR A 32 -4.55 -8.19 5.04
CA TYR A 32 -5.28 -6.96 4.78
C TYR A 32 -4.51 -5.97 3.89
N LEU A 33 -3.17 -6.10 3.79
CA LEU A 33 -2.37 -5.27 2.89
C LEU A 33 -2.69 -5.55 1.43
N LEU A 34 -2.91 -6.84 1.10
CA LEU A 34 -3.36 -7.26 -0.23
C LEU A 34 -4.69 -6.62 -0.60
N ILE A 35 -5.62 -6.60 0.36
CA ILE A 35 -6.95 -6.02 0.15
C ILE A 35 -6.83 -4.50 -0.01
N ILE A 36 -6.09 -3.80 0.85
CA ILE A 36 -5.88 -2.35 0.71
C ILE A 36 -5.26 -2.00 -0.65
N GLY A 37 -4.22 -2.74 -1.08
CA GLY A 37 -3.63 -2.56 -2.41
C GLY A 37 -4.67 -2.73 -3.52
N THR A 38 -5.48 -3.78 -3.44
CA THR A 38 -6.53 -4.10 -4.42
C THR A 38 -7.63 -3.03 -4.47
N VAL A 39 -8.20 -2.63 -3.33
CA VAL A 39 -9.31 -1.67 -3.30
C VAL A 39 -8.86 -0.28 -3.72
N SER A 40 -7.60 0.08 -3.46
CA SER A 40 -7.00 1.34 -3.91
C SER A 40 -6.95 1.47 -5.43
N GLY A 41 -6.85 0.35 -6.16
CA GLY A 41 -6.93 0.32 -7.62
C GLY A 41 -8.34 0.14 -8.17
N SER A 42 -9.32 -0.22 -7.33
CA SER A 42 -10.67 -0.61 -7.75
C SER A 42 -11.58 0.59 -8.08
N PRO A 43 -12.78 0.37 -8.65
CA PRO A 43 -13.77 1.43 -8.84
C PRO A 43 -14.38 1.97 -7.54
N ASP A 44 -14.34 1.22 -6.45
CA ASP A 44 -14.88 1.62 -5.15
C ASP A 44 -13.80 1.51 -4.05
N PRO A 45 -13.00 2.57 -3.84
CA PRO A 45 -11.98 2.59 -2.79
C PRO A 45 -12.57 2.65 -1.37
N THR A 46 -13.88 2.94 -1.21
CA THR A 46 -14.52 3.09 0.11
C THR A 46 -14.69 1.78 0.85
N VAL A 47 -14.58 0.64 0.15
CA VAL A 47 -14.50 -0.72 0.73
C VAL A 47 -13.38 -0.82 1.80
N ALA A 48 -12.37 0.05 1.75
CA ALA A 48 -11.36 0.17 2.81
C ALA A 48 -11.96 0.42 4.21
N ALA A 49 -13.09 1.12 4.31
CA ALA A 49 -13.80 1.36 5.58
C ALA A 49 -14.46 0.09 6.14
N ALA A 50 -15.02 -0.76 5.26
CA ALA A 50 -15.54 -2.06 5.64
C ALA A 50 -14.42 -2.98 6.13
N LEU A 51 -13.25 -2.95 5.48
CA LEU A 51 -12.06 -3.68 5.92
C LEU A 51 -11.58 -3.19 7.30
N TYR A 52 -11.51 -1.88 7.53
CA TYR A 52 -11.17 -1.32 8.83
C TYR A 52 -12.15 -1.80 9.92
N THR A 53 -13.46 -1.75 9.64
CA THR A 53 -14.51 -2.24 10.54
C THR A 53 -14.32 -3.72 10.89
N TYR A 54 -13.94 -4.55 9.90
CA TYR A 54 -13.64 -5.96 10.12
C TYR A 54 -12.42 -6.13 11.03
N LEU A 55 -11.34 -5.40 10.75
CA LEU A 55 -10.08 -5.50 11.49
C LEU A 55 -10.26 -5.09 12.96
N ILE A 56 -10.93 -3.97 13.25
CA ILE A 56 -11.10 -3.51 14.64
C ILE A 56 -11.99 -4.43 15.50
N ARG A 57 -12.67 -5.42 14.90
CA ARG A 57 -13.41 -6.47 15.62
C ARG A 57 -12.52 -7.65 16.04
N GLN A 58 -11.30 -7.75 15.54
CA GLN A 58 -10.38 -8.82 15.91
C GLN A 58 -9.70 -8.56 17.26
N ASP A 59 -9.34 -9.62 17.98
CA ASP A 59 -8.73 -9.56 19.31
C ASP A 59 -7.45 -8.70 19.35
N SER A 60 -6.68 -8.67 18.26
CA SER A 60 -5.46 -7.87 18.14
C SER A 60 -5.68 -6.34 18.21
N TYR A 61 -6.90 -5.87 17.96
CA TYR A 61 -7.20 -4.45 17.78
C TYR A 61 -8.21 -3.90 18.80
N GLN A 62 -8.22 -4.46 20.02
CA GLN A 62 -9.16 -4.05 21.06
C GLN A 62 -8.77 -2.78 21.83
N THR A 63 -7.51 -2.32 21.73
CA THR A 63 -7.03 -1.10 22.40
C THR A 63 -6.81 0.04 21.40
N SER A 64 -6.86 1.28 21.89
CA SER A 64 -6.62 2.45 21.03
C SER A 64 -5.20 2.49 20.48
N GLU A 65 -4.20 2.02 21.25
CA GLU A 65 -2.83 1.94 20.75
C GLU A 65 -2.67 0.94 19.62
N SER A 66 -3.31 -0.24 19.69
CA SER A 66 -3.27 -1.18 18.57
C SER A 66 -4.06 -0.69 17.35
N ARG A 67 -5.15 0.07 17.55
CA ARG A 67 -5.86 0.75 16.46
C ARG A 67 -5.06 1.86 15.80
N LYS A 68 -4.31 2.68 16.56
CA LYS A 68 -3.38 3.68 15.98
C LYS A 68 -2.30 3.02 15.12
N LEU A 69 -1.72 1.92 15.61
CA LEU A 69 -0.73 1.15 14.84
C LEU A 69 -1.34 0.58 13.55
N LEU A 70 -2.58 0.09 13.62
CA LEU A 70 -3.31 -0.36 12.44
C LEU A 70 -3.52 0.79 11.44
N VAL A 71 -4.03 1.94 11.89
CA VAL A 71 -4.26 3.12 11.06
C VAL A 71 -2.96 3.57 10.38
N ARG A 72 -1.83 3.58 11.11
CA ARG A 72 -0.51 3.88 10.54
C ARG A 72 -0.17 2.95 9.39
N ARG A 73 -0.41 1.65 9.54
CA ARG A 73 -0.15 0.64 8.50
C ARG A 73 -1.09 0.79 7.31
N LEU A 74 -2.39 0.99 7.53
CA LEU A 74 -3.36 1.24 6.46
C LEU A 74 -3.00 2.51 5.68
N ARG A 75 -2.64 3.60 6.37
CA ARG A 75 -2.19 4.84 5.76
C ARG A 75 -0.91 4.65 4.94
N GLU A 76 0.06 3.91 5.46
CA GLU A 76 1.28 3.61 4.70
C GLU A 76 0.97 2.84 3.41
N ALA A 77 0.11 1.81 3.48
CA ALA A 77 -0.31 1.06 2.32
C ALA A 77 -1.01 1.94 1.29
N LEU A 78 -1.89 2.85 1.72
CA LEU A 78 -2.56 3.80 0.84
C LEU A 78 -1.56 4.81 0.22
N ILE A 79 -0.58 5.31 0.98
CA ILE A 79 0.46 6.20 0.43
C ILE A 79 1.24 5.50 -0.69
N MET A 80 1.60 4.22 -0.51
CA MET A 80 2.33 3.46 -1.53
C MET A 80 1.55 3.26 -2.83
N THR A 81 0.21 3.36 -2.81
CA THR A 81 -0.61 3.22 -4.03
C THR A 81 -0.77 4.53 -4.80
N PHE A 82 -0.36 5.69 -4.28
CA PHE A 82 -0.43 6.98 -4.99
C PHE A 82 0.20 6.95 -6.39
N PRO A 83 1.47 6.48 -6.58
CA PRO A 83 2.08 6.44 -7.91
C PRO A 83 1.49 5.36 -8.82
N ILE A 84 0.63 4.48 -8.31
CA ILE A 84 0.09 3.31 -9.02
C ILE A 84 -1.37 3.54 -9.43
N ALA A 85 -2.20 4.06 -8.53
CA ALA A 85 -3.64 4.24 -8.69
C ALA A 85 -4.06 5.72 -8.82
N GLY A 86 -3.10 6.65 -8.77
CA GLY A 86 -3.35 8.08 -8.68
C GLY A 86 -3.73 8.52 -7.25
N ALA A 87 -3.81 9.83 -7.03
CA ALA A 87 -4.03 10.38 -5.68
C ALA A 87 -5.47 10.22 -5.18
N CYS A 88 -6.48 10.29 -6.06
CA CYS A 88 -7.88 10.40 -5.64
C CYS A 88 -8.39 9.16 -4.89
N LYS A 89 -8.11 7.96 -5.41
CA LYS A 89 -8.59 6.70 -4.81
C LYS A 89 -8.05 6.44 -3.40
N PRO A 90 -6.74 6.52 -3.12
CA PRO A 90 -6.25 6.35 -1.76
C PRO A 90 -6.69 7.48 -0.81
N LEU A 91 -6.93 8.71 -1.31
CA LEU A 91 -7.54 9.79 -0.53
C LEU A 91 -8.98 9.45 -0.12
N GLU A 92 -9.79 8.96 -1.05
CA GLU A 92 -11.15 8.50 -0.76
C GLU A 92 -11.16 7.35 0.25
N ALA A 93 -10.26 6.37 0.09
CA ALA A 93 -10.12 5.25 1.02
C ALA A 93 -9.75 5.71 2.44
N VAL A 94 -8.76 6.60 2.60
CA VAL A 94 -8.34 7.07 3.93
C VAL A 94 -9.41 7.92 4.59
N LEU A 95 -10.14 8.74 3.83
CA LEU A 95 -11.26 9.53 4.35
C LEU A 95 -12.40 8.63 4.82
N ALA A 96 -12.73 7.58 4.07
CA ALA A 96 -13.75 6.62 4.46
C ALA A 96 -13.38 5.85 5.75
N ILE A 97 -12.09 5.54 5.95
CA ILE A 97 -11.60 4.99 7.23
C ILE A 97 -11.75 6.03 8.35
N ALA A 98 -11.35 7.28 8.11
CA ALA A 98 -11.34 8.34 9.11
C ALA A 98 -12.74 8.72 9.64
N GLU A 99 -13.79 8.52 8.84
CA GLU A 99 -15.18 8.65 9.28
C GLU A 99 -15.58 7.64 10.37
N LEU A 100 -14.90 6.49 10.42
CA LEU A 100 -15.17 5.41 11.39
C LEU A 100 -14.22 5.44 12.60
N GLU A 101 -13.10 6.15 12.52
CA GLU A 101 -12.12 6.25 13.60
C GLU A 101 -12.69 7.04 14.78
N ARG A 102 -12.58 6.46 15.99
CA ARG A 102 -12.80 7.21 17.22
C ARG A 102 -11.67 8.23 17.42
N PRO A 103 -11.92 9.38 18.05
CA PRO A 103 -10.89 10.41 18.26
C PRO A 103 -9.60 9.87 18.90
N GLU A 104 -9.71 8.94 19.85
CA GLU A 104 -8.61 8.31 20.55
C GLU A 104 -7.84 7.27 19.72
N ASP A 105 -8.40 6.76 18.63
CA ASP A 105 -7.81 5.74 17.77
C ASP A 105 -6.99 6.35 16.61
N ARG A 106 -7.08 7.68 16.42
CA ARG A 106 -6.40 8.41 15.34
C ARG A 106 -4.90 8.52 15.58
N ASP A 107 -4.10 8.17 14.57
CA ASP A 107 -2.64 8.31 14.60
C ASP A 107 -2.18 9.59 13.89
N TYR A 108 -1.70 10.57 14.65
CA TYR A 108 -1.23 11.87 14.11
C TYR A 108 0.26 11.89 13.74
N THR A 109 0.96 10.76 13.83
CA THR A 109 2.37 10.70 13.43
C THR A 109 2.56 10.81 11.92
N THR A 110 3.75 11.23 11.49
CA THR A 110 4.11 11.40 10.08
C THR A 110 5.42 10.71 9.77
N THR A 111 5.54 10.06 8.62
CA THR A 111 6.77 9.37 8.18
C THR A 111 7.60 10.18 7.18
N ARG A 112 7.04 11.24 6.57
CA ARG A 112 7.64 11.89 5.37
C ARG A 112 7.85 13.41 5.48
N THR A 113 7.58 14.03 6.62
CA THR A 113 7.68 15.51 6.80
C THR A 113 9.08 16.08 6.64
N LYS A 114 10.12 15.26 6.85
CA LYS A 114 11.53 15.65 6.69
C LYS A 114 12.17 15.11 5.40
N TRP A 115 11.37 14.53 4.51
CA TRP A 115 11.89 13.97 3.27
C TRP A 115 12.48 15.06 2.37
N GLN A 116 13.53 14.71 1.63
CA GLN A 116 14.20 15.56 0.65
C GLN A 116 14.54 14.74 -0.59
N ALA A 117 14.54 15.40 -1.75
CA ALA A 117 15.05 14.85 -3.00
C ALA A 117 16.59 14.99 -3.03
N ASP A 118 17.28 14.23 -2.18
CA ASP A 118 18.73 14.25 -2.03
C ASP A 118 19.39 12.94 -2.50
N GLY A 119 20.72 12.89 -2.42
CA GLY A 119 21.49 11.70 -2.82
C GLY A 119 21.11 10.44 -2.03
N SER A 120 20.74 10.58 -0.74
CA SER A 120 20.32 9.43 0.08
C SER A 120 18.98 8.86 -0.40
N ASN A 121 18.04 9.73 -0.78
CA ASN A 121 16.80 9.31 -1.40
C ASN A 121 17.05 8.59 -2.73
N HIS A 122 17.92 9.15 -3.57
CA HIS A 122 18.28 8.57 -4.86
C HIS A 122 18.87 7.16 -4.69
N GLU A 123 19.88 7.00 -3.83
CA GLU A 123 20.52 5.71 -3.54
C GLU A 123 19.51 4.67 -3.03
N ARG A 124 18.57 5.10 -2.17
CA ARG A 124 17.51 4.23 -1.66
C ARG A 124 16.56 3.78 -2.78
N GLY A 125 16.20 4.70 -3.69
CA GLY A 125 15.39 4.42 -4.88
C GLY A 125 16.07 3.42 -5.80
N VAL A 126 17.34 3.68 -6.16
CA VAL A 126 18.16 2.77 -6.99
C VAL A 126 18.28 1.40 -6.34
N SER A 127 18.65 1.32 -5.06
CA SER A 127 18.83 0.04 -4.38
C SER A 127 17.54 -0.79 -4.32
N TRP A 128 16.39 -0.14 -4.17
CA TRP A 128 15.12 -0.85 -4.19
C TRP A 128 14.73 -1.30 -5.60
N PHE A 129 14.92 -0.44 -6.59
CA PHE A 129 14.70 -0.75 -8.00
C PHE A 129 15.56 -1.95 -8.44
N GLU A 130 16.86 -1.91 -8.19
CA GLU A 130 17.77 -3.01 -8.54
C GLU A 130 17.40 -4.33 -7.86
N ARG A 131 16.87 -4.30 -6.63
CA ARG A 131 16.40 -5.52 -5.97
C ARG A 131 15.17 -6.13 -6.64
N LEU A 132 14.23 -5.29 -7.09
CA LEU A 132 13.01 -5.75 -7.75
C LEU A 132 13.29 -6.28 -9.16
N TYR A 133 14.04 -5.51 -9.96
CA TYR A 133 14.29 -5.84 -11.36
C TYR A 133 15.53 -6.73 -11.55
N ALA A 134 16.34 -6.90 -10.51
CA ALA A 134 17.55 -7.72 -10.48
C ALA A 134 18.37 -7.55 -11.76
N ARG A 135 18.44 -8.60 -12.58
CA ARG A 135 19.25 -8.65 -13.80
C ARG A 135 18.79 -7.70 -14.90
N ASN A 136 17.55 -7.20 -14.83
CA ASN A 136 16.93 -6.40 -15.88
C ASN A 136 16.81 -4.91 -15.51
N ALA A 137 17.39 -4.47 -14.39
CA ALA A 137 17.25 -3.10 -13.91
C ALA A 137 17.74 -2.07 -14.94
N SER A 138 18.95 -2.25 -15.47
CA SER A 138 19.53 -1.32 -16.47
C SER A 138 18.70 -1.28 -17.76
N GLU A 139 18.31 -2.44 -18.28
CA GLU A 139 17.48 -2.53 -19.49
C GLU A 139 16.11 -1.86 -19.29
N THR A 140 15.52 -2.01 -18.10
CA THR A 140 14.23 -1.39 -17.78
C THR A 140 14.35 0.13 -17.72
N LEU A 141 15.43 0.68 -17.16
CA LEU A 141 15.64 2.13 -17.14
C LEU A 141 15.92 2.69 -18.53
N GLN A 142 16.62 1.95 -19.39
CA GLN A 142 16.90 2.35 -20.77
C GLN A 142 15.63 2.53 -21.62
N LEU A 143 14.51 1.88 -21.25
CA LEU A 143 13.20 2.14 -21.86
C LEU A 143 12.76 3.62 -21.73
N PHE A 144 13.34 4.36 -20.79
CA PHE A 144 13.05 5.76 -20.52
C PHE A 144 14.16 6.72 -20.96
N ASP A 145 15.13 6.29 -21.78
CA ASP A 145 16.26 7.14 -22.22
C ASP A 145 15.81 8.44 -22.93
N ALA A 146 14.73 8.35 -23.73
CA ALA A 146 14.10 9.49 -24.39
C ALA A 146 13.13 10.27 -23.47
N HIS A 147 12.86 9.77 -22.27
CA HIS A 147 11.86 10.24 -21.32
C HIS A 147 12.49 10.47 -19.94
N LYS A 148 13.55 11.29 -19.89
CA LYS A 148 14.40 11.47 -18.71
C LYS A 148 13.63 11.86 -17.43
N ASP A 149 12.58 12.66 -17.56
CA ASP A 149 11.73 13.02 -16.42
C ASP A 149 11.02 11.78 -15.84
N ILE A 150 10.60 10.84 -16.68
CA ILE A 150 10.01 9.57 -16.23
C ILE A 150 11.05 8.71 -15.52
N SER A 151 12.29 8.66 -16.01
CA SER A 151 13.38 7.97 -15.32
C SER A 151 13.64 8.58 -13.94
N TRP A 152 13.74 9.91 -13.85
CA TRP A 152 13.96 10.62 -12.58
C TRP A 152 12.79 10.43 -11.61
N ILE A 153 11.55 10.63 -12.07
CA ILE A 153 10.34 10.39 -11.26
C ILE A 153 10.30 8.94 -10.77
N SER A 154 10.65 7.97 -11.63
CA SER A 154 10.64 6.57 -11.24
C SER A 154 11.61 6.31 -10.09
N ILE A 155 12.86 6.73 -10.20
CA ILE A 155 13.88 6.48 -9.19
C ILE A 155 13.66 7.32 -7.93
N ASP A 156 13.56 8.63 -8.06
CA ASP A 156 13.58 9.53 -6.91
C ASP A 156 12.23 9.66 -6.21
N ILE A 157 11.13 9.57 -6.96
CA ILE A 157 9.78 9.74 -6.41
C ILE A 157 9.10 8.40 -6.19
N THR A 158 8.88 7.60 -7.23
CA THR A 158 8.16 6.33 -7.12
C THR A 158 8.92 5.36 -6.21
N TYR A 159 10.17 5.02 -6.53
CA TYR A 159 10.95 4.13 -5.68
C TYR A 159 11.48 4.85 -4.45
N GLY A 160 12.12 6.01 -4.58
CA GLY A 160 12.78 6.74 -3.49
C GLY A 160 11.84 7.22 -2.38
N PHE A 161 10.72 7.88 -2.74
CA PHE A 161 9.78 8.44 -1.76
C PHE A 161 8.65 7.48 -1.36
N TYR A 162 8.03 6.80 -2.33
CA TYR A 162 6.86 5.95 -2.05
C TYR A 162 7.25 4.53 -1.65
N LEU A 163 8.00 3.81 -2.48
CA LEU A 163 8.08 2.35 -2.38
C LEU A 163 9.30 1.81 -1.62
N SER A 164 10.29 2.64 -1.32
CA SER A 164 11.52 2.24 -0.62
C SER A 164 11.58 2.68 0.84
N ASP A 165 10.58 3.42 1.35
CA ASP A 165 10.50 3.74 2.77
C ASP A 165 10.31 2.46 3.60
N ARG A 166 11.06 2.34 4.70
CA ARG A 166 11.05 1.16 5.59
C ARG A 166 10.69 1.49 7.03
N GLN A 167 10.13 2.67 7.30
CA GLN A 167 9.76 3.08 8.66
C GLN A 167 8.56 2.26 9.19
N VAL A 168 7.67 1.83 8.31
CA VAL A 168 6.44 1.09 8.67
C VAL A 168 6.42 -0.32 8.08
N PHE A 169 6.92 -0.49 6.85
CA PHE A 169 6.84 -1.73 6.08
C PHE A 169 8.21 -2.27 5.70
N ASN A 170 8.34 -3.60 5.64
CA ASN A 170 9.49 -4.24 5.01
C ASN A 170 9.22 -4.51 3.51
N ASN A 171 10.16 -5.20 2.86
CA ASN A 171 10.07 -5.52 1.43
C ASN A 171 8.84 -6.37 1.08
N ILE A 172 8.47 -7.34 1.93
CA ILE A 172 7.31 -8.22 1.71
C ILE A 172 6.02 -7.43 1.89
N ASP A 173 5.90 -6.65 2.96
CA ASP A 173 4.75 -5.78 3.20
C ASP A 173 4.53 -4.83 2.00
N THR A 174 5.61 -4.24 1.48
CA THR A 174 5.57 -3.35 0.31
C THR A 174 5.01 -4.05 -0.93
N GLN A 175 5.51 -5.25 -1.28
CA GLN A 175 5.02 -5.97 -2.46
C GLN A 175 3.60 -6.52 -2.28
N LEU A 176 3.18 -6.84 -1.05
CA LEU A 176 1.79 -7.19 -0.75
C LEU A 176 0.81 -6.03 -0.96
N VAL A 177 1.28 -4.79 -1.09
CA VAL A 177 0.46 -3.64 -1.46
C VAL A 177 0.60 -3.34 -2.96
N VAL A 178 1.84 -3.24 -3.45
CA VAL A 178 2.16 -2.78 -4.80
C VAL A 178 1.63 -3.72 -5.88
N LEU A 179 1.91 -5.02 -5.78
CA LEU A 179 1.52 -5.97 -6.82
C LEU A 179 -0.02 -6.06 -6.96
N PRO A 180 -0.82 -6.18 -5.88
CA PRO A 180 -2.28 -6.15 -6.00
C PRO A 180 -2.84 -4.83 -6.54
N ALA A 181 -2.23 -3.68 -6.19
CA ALA A 181 -2.63 -2.38 -6.73
C ALA A 181 -2.40 -2.27 -8.25
N ILE A 182 -1.36 -2.91 -8.77
CA ILE A 182 -1.09 -2.99 -10.21
C ILE A 182 -2.06 -3.97 -10.88
N MET A 183 -2.21 -5.18 -10.33
CA MET A 183 -3.04 -6.24 -10.91
C MET A 183 -4.53 -5.86 -10.97
N SER A 184 -5.04 -5.19 -9.94
CA SER A 184 -6.44 -4.72 -9.90
C SER A 184 -6.80 -3.74 -11.01
N GLN A 185 -5.80 -3.10 -11.61
CA GLN A 185 -5.95 -2.17 -12.73
C GLN A 185 -5.67 -2.82 -14.10
N ASN A 186 -5.52 -4.15 -14.14
CA ASN A 186 -5.23 -4.92 -15.35
C ASN A 186 -3.93 -4.49 -16.09
N MET A 187 -2.92 -4.03 -15.33
CA MET A 187 -1.64 -3.56 -15.87
C MET A 187 -0.63 -4.71 -16.02
N GLY A 188 -0.75 -5.49 -17.11
CA GLY A 188 0.04 -6.70 -17.30
C GLY A 188 1.56 -6.52 -17.34
N LEU A 189 2.07 -5.42 -17.93
CA LEU A 189 3.52 -5.14 -17.96
C LEU A 189 4.05 -4.83 -16.56
N GLY A 190 3.39 -3.91 -15.83
CA GLY A 190 3.76 -3.57 -14.47
C GLY A 190 3.67 -4.77 -13.53
N ALA A 191 2.67 -5.64 -13.69
CA ALA A 191 2.53 -6.82 -12.85
C ALA A 191 3.71 -7.79 -13.01
N ARG A 192 4.20 -8.00 -14.25
CA ARG A 192 5.37 -8.84 -14.52
C ARG A 192 6.66 -8.31 -13.92
N TRP A 193 6.78 -7.00 -13.75
CA TRP A 193 7.95 -6.37 -13.13
C TRP A 193 8.00 -6.54 -11.61
N HIS A 194 6.89 -6.90 -10.99
CA HIS A 194 6.72 -7.00 -9.55
C HIS A 194 6.49 -8.45 -9.05
N MET A 195 6.73 -9.44 -9.92
CA MET A 195 6.69 -10.89 -9.62
C MET A 195 8.08 -11.50 -9.74
#